data_AF-A0A7C7D5M8-F1
#
_entry.id   AF-A0A7C7D5M8-F1
#
_cell.length_a   1.000
_cell.length_b   1.000
_cell.length_c   1.000
_cell.angle_alpha   90.00
_cell.angle_beta   90.00
_cell.angle_gamma   90.00
#
_symmetry.space_group_name_H-M   'P 1'
#
loop_
_entity.id
_entity.type
_entity.pdbx_description
1 polymer ?
#
loop_
_entity_poly.entity_id
_entity_poly.type
_entity_poly.pdbx_seq_one_letter_code
_entity_poly.pdbx_strand_id
1 'polypeptide(L)' 'MINSKQVLTLAEQVALSIKGSILDGLIGPGDQLQGEYVLSTSFGVSRPTIRQALDILYDEKILVVKRGRG' A
#
# COMPACT_ATOMS: atom_id res chain seq x y z
N MET A 1 -29.66 10.85 3.30
CA MET A 1 -29.27 9.43 3.17
C MET A 1 -27.81 9.37 2.77
N ILE A 2 -27.10 8.32 3.21
CA ILE A 2 -25.63 8.04 3.21
C ILE A 2 -24.89 8.77 4.36
N ASN A 3 -24.14 8.11 5.24
CA ASN A 3 -23.13 7.12 4.95
C ASN A 3 -23.09 6.01 6.02
N SER A 4 -23.42 4.78 5.65
CA SER A 4 -23.00 3.60 6.39
C SER A 4 -21.49 3.64 6.48
N LYS A 5 -20.93 3.73 7.68
CA LYS A 5 -19.49 3.72 7.97
C LYS A 5 -18.89 2.44 7.37
N GLN A 6 -18.51 2.47 6.09
CA GLN A 6 -17.90 1.34 5.40
C GLN A 6 -16.58 1.06 6.13
N VAL A 7 -16.51 -0.09 6.79
CA VAL A 7 -15.31 -0.51 7.52
C VAL A 7 -14.32 -0.96 6.46
N LEU A 8 -13.27 -0.16 6.27
CA LEU A 8 -12.17 -0.52 5.38
C LEU A 8 -11.53 -1.81 5.88
N THR A 9 -11.24 -2.71 4.96
CA THR A 9 -10.40 -3.87 5.19
C THR A 9 -8.99 -3.43 5.61
N LEU A 10 -8.22 -4.33 6.24
CA LEU A 10 -6.84 -4.03 6.60
C LEU A 10 -5.98 -3.66 5.39
N ALA A 11 -6.22 -4.29 4.24
CA ALA A 11 -5.51 -3.96 3.00
C ALA A 11 -5.80 -2.54 2.53
N GLU A 12 -7.06 -2.10 2.55
CA GLU A 12 -7.45 -0.73 2.19
C GLU A 12 -6.87 0.30 3.16
N GLN A 13 -6.85 0.00 4.47
CA GLN A 13 -6.23 0.87 5.46
C GLN A 13 -4.73 1.04 5.23
N VAL A 14 -4.01 -0.06 4.94
CA VAL A 14 -2.58 -0.02 4.61
C VAL A 14 -2.36 0.76 3.30
N ALA A 15 -3.16 0.53 2.27
CA ALA A 15 -3.07 1.25 1.00
C ALA A 15 -3.22 2.76 1.19
N LEU A 16 -4.22 3.19 1.97
CA LEU A 16 -4.40 4.60 2.32
C LEU A 16 -3.21 5.18 3.07
N SER A 17 -2.63 4.44 4.02
CA SER A 17 -1.45 4.90 4.76
C SER A 17 -0.24 5.09 3.85
N ILE A 18 0.04 4.14 2.94
CA ILE A 18 1.14 4.24 1.98
C ILE A 18 0.90 5.40 1.02
N LYS A 19 -0.33 5.54 0.52
CA LYS A 19 -0.73 6.66 -0.35
C LYS A 19 -0.54 8.00 0.33
N GLY A 20 -0.88 8.12 1.62
CA GLY A 20 -0.61 9.30 2.43
C GLY A 20 0.88 9.66 2.43
N SER A 21 1.76 8.70 2.73
CA SER A 21 3.22 8.93 2.71
C SER A 21 3.75 9.37 1.35
N ILE A 22 3.17 8.90 0.24
CA ILE A 22 3.53 9.35 -1.12
C ILE A 22 3.08 10.80 -1.34
N LEU A 23 1.85 11.14 -0.95
CA LEU A 23 1.31 12.50 -1.08
C LEU A 23 2.06 13.51 -0.21
N ASP A 24 2.51 13.09 0.97
CA ASP A 24 3.32 13.90 1.88
C ASP A 24 4.78 14.04 1.40
N GLY A 25 5.15 13.38 0.30
CA GLY A 25 6.49 13.45 -0.30
C GLY A 25 7.56 12.64 0.43
N LEU A 26 7.17 11.76 1.36
CA LEU A 26 8.10 10.85 2.05
C LEU A 26 8.61 9.75 1.12
N ILE A 27 7.84 9.43 0.08
CA ILE A 27 8.18 8.47 -0.97
C ILE A 27 8.00 9.19 -2.30
N GLY A 28 9.11 9.46 -2.99
CA GLY A 28 9.13 10.21 -4.23
C GLY A 28 8.91 9.34 -5.47
N PRO A 29 8.62 9.97 -6.63
CA PRO A 29 8.58 9.27 -7.91
C PRO A 29 9.92 8.60 -8.22
N GLY A 30 9.88 7.29 -8.44
CA GLY A 30 11.08 6.50 -8.75
C GLY A 30 11.73 5.84 -7.53
N ASP A 31 11.35 6.24 -6.31
CA ASP A 31 11.75 5.53 -5.10
C ASP A 31 11.17 4.12 -5.08
N GLN A 32 11.94 3.21 -4.49
CA GLN A 32 11.48 1.84 -4.29
C GLN A 32 10.83 1.72 -2.92
N LEU A 33 9.62 1.17 -2.90
CA LEU A 33 9.02 0.71 -1.66
C LEU A 33 9.87 -0.42 -1.05
N GLN A 34 9.85 -0.49 0.28
CA GLN A 34 10.40 -1.63 0.98
C GLN A 34 9.68 -2.91 0.56
N GLY A 35 10.38 -4.05 0.62
CA GLY A 35 9.79 -5.34 0.27
C GLY A 35 8.61 -5.72 1.19
N GLU A 36 7.74 -6.60 0.71
CA GLU A 36 6.52 -7.03 1.42
C GLU A 36 6.79 -7.50 2.86
N TYR A 37 7.91 -8.19 3.09
CA TYR A 37 8.29 -8.67 4.42
C TYR A 37 8.48 -7.52 5.40
N VAL A 38 9.28 -6.51 5.02
CA VAL A 38 9.57 -5.36 5.89
C VAL A 38 8.30 -4.56 6.15
N LEU A 39 7.52 -4.28 5.09
CA LEU A 39 6.23 -3.61 5.22
C LEU A 39 5.28 -4.38 6.15
N SER A 40 5.24 -5.72 6.05
CA SER A 40 4.37 -6.54 6.89
C SER A 40 4.73 -6.43 8.37
N THR A 41 6.03 -6.37 8.68
CA THR A 41 6.53 -6.13 10.04
C THR A 41 6.21 -4.72 10.51
N SER A 42 6.43 -3.69 9.68
CA SER A 42 6.19 -2.28 10.03
C SER A 42 4.72 -1.97 10.28
N PHE A 43 3.82 -2.53 9.48
CA PHE A 43 2.36 -2.35 9.62
C PHE A 43 1.72 -3.35 10.60
N GLY A 44 2.45 -4.39 11.03
CA GLY A 44 1.91 -5.42 11.92
C GLY A 44 0.81 -6.28 11.28
N VAL A 45 0.87 -6.49 9.96
CA VAL A 45 -0.13 -7.27 9.21
C VAL A 45 0.52 -8.41 8.45
N SER A 46 -0.29 -9.31 7.88
CA SER A 46 0.22 -10.43 7.10
C SER A 46 0.81 -9.98 5.75
N ARG A 47 1.78 -10.72 5.20
CA ARG A 47 2.32 -10.49 3.85
C ARG A 47 1.25 -10.48 2.75
N PRO A 48 0.25 -11.39 2.74
CA PRO A 48 -0.87 -11.31 1.81
C PRO A 48 -1.66 -9.98 1.90
N THR A 49 -1.83 -9.44 3.11
CA THR A 49 -2.49 -8.14 3.32
C THR A 49 -1.68 -7.00 2.71
N ILE A 50 -0.35 -7.00 2.90
CA ILE A 50 0.53 -6.03 2.24
C ILE A 50 0.43 -6.15 0.73
N ARG A 51 0.53 -7.37 0.18
CA ARG A 51 0.44 -7.59 -1.25
C ARG A 51 -0.87 -7.06 -1.81
N GLN A 52 -2.00 -7.33 -1.15
CA GLN A 52 -3.30 -6.80 -1.56
C GLN A 52 -3.36 -5.26 -1.49
N ALA A 53 -2.75 -4.65 -0.47
CA ALA A 53 -2.65 -3.19 -0.39
C ALA A 53 -1.82 -2.60 -1.53
N LEU A 54 -0.72 -3.25 -1.90
CA LEU A 54 0.11 -2.86 -3.04
C LEU A 54 -0.62 -3.07 -4.37
N ASP A 55 -1.40 -4.14 -4.51
CA ASP A 55 -2.25 -4.41 -5.67
C ASP A 55 -3.28 -3.28 -5.85
N ILE A 56 -3.95 -2.84 -4.78
CA ILE A 56 -4.88 -1.69 -4.79
C ILE A 56 -4.18 -0.44 -5.34
N LEU A 57 -2.98 -0.11 -4.84
CA LEU A 57 -2.24 1.07 -5.28
C LEU A 57 -1.69 0.97 -6.71
N TYR A 58 -1.39 -0.25 -7.16
CA TYR A 58 -1.02 -0.53 -8.55
C TYR A 58 -2.20 -0.34 -9.50
N ASP A 59 -3.39 -0.82 -9.11
CA ASP A 59 -4.62 -0.66 -9.87
C ASP A 59 -5.03 0.82 -9.97
N GLU A 60 -4.84 1.58 -8.89
CA GLU A 60 -4.99 3.05 -8.84
C GLU A 60 -3.92 3.83 -9.63
N LYS A 61 -2.93 3.15 -10.24
CA LYS A 61 -1.81 3.76 -10.99
C LYS A 61 -0.89 4.66 -10.17
N ILE A 62 -0.89 4.49 -8.85
CA ILE A 62 0.02 5.18 -7.93
C ILE A 62 1.38 4.47 -7.92
N LEU A 63 1.37 3.14 -7.99
CA LEU A 63 2.57 2.32 -8.05
C LEU A 63 2.74 1.68 -9.43
N VAL A 64 4.00 1.40 -9.76
CA VAL A 64 4.36 0.54 -10.88
C VAL A 64 5.10 -0.67 -10.35
N VAL A 65 4.64 -1.87 -10.71
CA VAL A 65 5.37 -3.10 -10.41
C VAL A 65 6.49 -3.25 -11.43
N LYS A 66 7.73 -3.00 -11.01
CA LYS A 66 8.91 -3.42 -11.74
C LYS A 66 9.31 -4.79 -11.22
N ARG A 67 9.26 -5.82 -12.06
CA ARG A 67 9.80 -7.14 -11.71
C ARG A 67 11.32 -7.02 -11.55
N GLY A 68 11.78 -6.88 -10.31
CA GLY A 68 13.18 -7.10 -9.94
C GLY A 68 13.49 -8.59 -10.03
N ARG A 69 14.66 -8.94 -10.57
CA ARG A 69 15.12 -10.34 -10.63
C ARG A 69 15.57 -10.77 -9.23
N GLY A 70 14.65 -11.29 -8.41
CA GLY A 70 14.99 -11.95 -7.15
C GLY A 70 15.37 -10.98 -6.03
#